data_AF-A0A371F4V1-F1
#
_entry.id   AF-A0A371F4V1-F1
#
_cell.length_a   1.000
_cell.length_b   1.000
_cell.length_c   1.000
_cell.angle_alpha   90.00
_cell.angle_beta   90.00
_cell.angle_gamma   90.00
#
_symmetry.space_group_name_H-M   'P 1'
#
loop_
_entity.id
_entity.type
_entity.pdbx_description
1 polymer ?
#
loop_
_entity_poly.entity_id
_entity_poly.type
_entity_poly.pdbx_seq_one_letter_code
_entity_poly.pdbx_strand_id
1 'polypeptide(L)'
;MEVEERHRQAEERHLKAMKMVEQMEEELRQQLTAMKVDVEKAEGPVRSMVDTHAFWGQPFNKEIDRNHIPPNFRELMMDPFDGTQNPHAHLQAFQTHMYISGGSDALNYKLFPGTLRGMAI
;
A
#
# COMPACT_ATOMS: atom_id res chain seq x y z
N MET A 1 -15.09 7.42 56.27
CA MET A 1 -14.36 6.13 56.29
C MET A 1 -14.62 5.32 55.01
N GLU A 2 -15.81 4.74 54.78
CA GLU A 2 -16.04 3.85 53.62
C GLU A 2 -15.88 4.52 52.24
N VAL A 3 -16.31 5.78 52.08
CA VAL A 3 -16.19 6.52 50.80
C VAL A 3 -14.74 6.86 50.47
N GLU A 4 -13.94 7.26 51.45
CA GLU A 4 -12.51 7.55 51.27
C GLU A 4 -11.72 6.27 50.95
N GLU A 5 -12.10 5.14 51.55
CA GLU A 5 -11.48 3.85 51.29
C GLU A 5 -11.75 3.37 49.86
N ARG A 6 -12.99 3.57 49.37
CA ARG A 6 -13.35 3.32 47.97
C ARG A 6 -12.62 4.26 47.00
N HIS A 7 -12.46 5.53 47.36
CA HIS A 7 -11.71 6.50 46.56
C HIS A 7 -10.24 6.09 46.43
N ARG A 8 -9.59 5.77 47.56
CA ARG A 8 -8.21 5.29 47.59
C ARG A 8 -8.03 4.02 46.76
N GLN A 9 -8.98 3.09 46.85
CA GLN A 9 -8.95 1.86 46.06
C GLN A 9 -9.12 2.12 44.55
N ALA A 10 -9.92 3.12 44.17
CA ALA A 10 -10.07 3.52 42.77
C ALA A 10 -8.78 4.15 42.21
N GLU A 11 -8.10 5.00 42.99
CA GLU A 11 -6.81 5.58 42.63
C GLU A 11 -5.73 4.51 42.46
N GLU A 12 -5.68 3.52 43.35
CA GLU A 12 -4.72 2.40 43.25
C GLU A 12 -4.96 1.56 41.98
N ARG A 13 -6.22 1.28 41.64
CA ARG A 13 -6.58 0.57 40.40
C ARG A 13 -6.19 1.38 39.17
N HIS A 14 -6.42 2.69 39.20
CA HIS A 14 -6.05 3.57 38.09
C HIS A 14 -4.53 3.61 37.88
N LEU A 15 -3.75 3.74 38.97
CA LEU A 15 -2.30 3.73 38.91
C LEU A 15 -1.77 2.40 38.35
N LYS A 16 -2.37 1.27 38.76
CA LYS A 16 -2.02 -0.05 38.23
C LYS A 16 -2.32 -0.18 36.74
N ALA A 17 -3.46 0.37 36.29
CA ALA A 17 -3.83 0.38 34.88
C ALA A 17 -2.86 1.23 34.05
N MET A 18 -2.51 2.44 34.52
CA MET A 18 -1.54 3.30 33.83
C MET A 18 -0.18 2.62 33.70
N LYS A 19 0.30 1.97 34.75
CA LYS A 19 1.57 1.24 34.72
C LYS A 19 1.56 0.09 33.72
N MET A 20 0.44 -0.63 33.58
CA MET A 20 0.31 -1.67 32.56
C MET A 20 0.32 -1.11 31.14
N VAL A 21 -0.35 0.02 30.90
CA VAL A 21 -0.36 0.68 29.59
C VAL A 21 1.03 1.17 29.22
N GLU A 22 1.75 1.78 30.15
CA GLU A 22 3.13 2.25 29.94
C GLU A 22 4.07 1.08 29.59
N GLN A 23 3.96 -0.06 30.29
CA GLN A 23 4.73 -1.26 29.96
C GLN A 23 4.42 -1.80 28.56
N MET A 24 3.15 -1.84 28.19
CA MET A 24 2.73 -2.30 26.86
C MET A 24 3.23 -1.33 25.76
N GLU A 25 3.21 -0.03 26.02
CA GLU A 25 3.75 0.97 25.11
C GLU A 25 5.27 0.81 24.95
N GLU A 26 6.00 0.57 26.03
CA GLU A 26 7.44 0.35 25.99
C GLU A 26 7.79 -0.93 25.22
N GLU A 27 7.06 -2.02 25.46
CA GLU A 27 7.23 -3.27 24.71
C GLU A 27 6.98 -3.05 23.21
N LEU A 28 5.93 -2.32 22.85
CA LEU A 28 5.64 -1.97 21.46
C LEU A 28 6.76 -1.12 20.84
N ARG A 29 7.28 -0.14 21.58
CA ARG A 29 8.43 0.69 21.14
C ARG A 29 9.69 -0.14 20.93
N GLN A 30 9.95 -1.11 21.80
CA GLN A 30 11.08 -2.04 21.66
C GLN A 30 10.90 -2.93 20.43
N GLN A 31 9.71 -3.50 20.21
CA GLN A 31 9.41 -4.31 19.02
C GLN A 31 9.59 -3.50 17.72
N LEU A 32 9.09 -2.25 17.68
CA LEU A 32 9.28 -1.36 16.54
C LEU A 32 10.76 -1.02 16.29
N THR A 33 11.55 -0.85 17.36
CA THR A 33 12.99 -0.58 17.25
C THR A 33 13.74 -1.81 16.74
N ALA A 34 13.44 -3.00 17.27
CA ALA A 34 14.04 -4.25 16.81
C ALA A 34 13.73 -4.51 15.32
N MET A 35 12.47 -4.30 14.91
CA MET A 35 12.06 -4.46 13.52
C MET A 35 12.75 -3.44 12.59
N LYS A 36 12.99 -2.21 13.05
CA LYS A 36 13.77 -1.21 12.30
C LYS A 36 15.25 -1.61 12.15
N VAL A 37 15.85 -2.17 13.20
CA VAL A 37 17.27 -2.61 13.15
C VAL A 37 17.44 -3.80 12.21
N ASP A 38 16.47 -4.73 12.15
CA ASP A 38 16.53 -5.83 11.19
C ASP A 38 16.37 -5.36 9.72
N VAL A 39 15.59 -4.29 9.49
CA VAL A 39 15.54 -3.61 8.19
C VAL A 39 16.91 -3.00 7.84
N GLU A 40 17.54 -2.27 8.77
CA GLU A 40 18.84 -1.63 8.52
C GLU A 40 20.01 -2.62 8.42
N LYS A 41 19.98 -3.76 9.14
CA LYS A 41 21.03 -4.78 9.10
C LYS A 41 20.96 -5.67 7.84
N ALA A 42 19.79 -5.73 7.19
CA ALA A 42 19.64 -6.34 5.87
C ALA A 42 20.17 -5.43 4.74
N GLU A 43 20.42 -4.15 5.01
CA GLU A 43 20.98 -3.18 4.05
C GLU A 43 22.51 -3.17 4.06
N GLY A 44 23.09 -4.25 3.53
CA GLY A 44 24.44 -4.20 2.98
C GLY A 44 24.52 -3.27 1.76
N PRO A 45 25.69 -2.67 1.47
CA PRO A 45 25.81 -1.64 0.45
C PRO A 45 25.54 -2.22 -0.94
N VAL A 46 24.57 -1.62 -1.64
CA VAL A 46 24.30 -1.77 -3.08
C VAL A 46 23.67 -3.10 -3.52
N ARG A 47 22.42 -3.38 -3.09
CA ARG A 47 21.44 -4.08 -3.98
C ARG A 47 19.98 -4.12 -3.52
N SER A 48 19.68 -3.78 -2.27
CA SER A 48 18.38 -4.13 -1.66
C SER A 48 17.45 -2.96 -1.33
N MET A 49 17.58 -1.79 -1.98
CA MET A 49 16.52 -0.76 -1.90
C MET A 49 15.33 -1.04 -2.84
N VAL A 50 15.45 -2.03 -3.74
CA VAL A 50 14.42 -2.32 -4.75
C VAL A 50 13.36 -3.29 -4.24
N ASP A 51 13.67 -4.16 -3.27
CA ASP A 51 12.80 -5.29 -2.95
C ASP A 51 11.92 -5.04 -1.69
N THR A 52 12.26 -4.08 -0.82
CA THR A 52 11.42 -3.74 0.36
C THR A 52 10.38 -2.65 0.04
N HIS A 53 10.69 -1.72 -0.87
CA HIS A 53 9.71 -0.77 -1.41
C HIS A 53 8.68 -1.45 -2.34
N ALA A 54 9.05 -2.62 -2.90
CA ALA A 54 8.20 -3.37 -3.80
C ALA A 54 6.91 -3.91 -3.15
N PHE A 55 6.85 -4.03 -1.82
CA PHE A 55 5.69 -4.59 -1.14
C PHE A 55 4.63 -3.55 -0.73
N TRP A 56 4.98 -2.25 -0.66
CA TRP A 56 4.05 -1.19 -0.22
C TRP A 56 3.90 0.00 -1.19
N GLY A 57 4.65 0.03 -2.30
CA GLY A 57 4.61 1.18 -3.23
C GLY A 57 4.76 0.84 -4.71
N GLN A 58 4.89 -0.44 -5.07
CA GLN A 58 4.94 -0.88 -6.47
C GLN A 58 3.71 -1.74 -6.77
N PRO A 59 2.71 -1.20 -7.50
CA PRO A 59 1.49 -1.94 -7.82
C PRO A 59 1.73 -3.10 -8.80
N PHE A 60 2.91 -3.19 -9.42
CA PHE A 60 3.26 -4.24 -10.37
C PHE A 60 4.55 -4.96 -10.00
N ASN A 61 4.78 -6.10 -10.65
CA ASN A 61 6.06 -6.80 -10.52
C ASN A 61 7.21 -6.00 -11.17
N LYS A 62 8.44 -6.38 -10.85
CA LYS A 62 9.67 -5.72 -11.32
C LYS A 62 9.79 -5.64 -12.85
N GLU A 63 9.24 -6.63 -13.58
CA GLU A 63 9.28 -6.67 -15.04
C GLU A 63 8.39 -5.59 -15.65
N ILE A 64 7.15 -5.52 -15.16
CA ILE A 64 6.20 -4.49 -15.57
C ILE A 64 6.73 -3.11 -15.16
N ASP A 65 7.23 -2.97 -13.93
CA ASP A 65 7.71 -1.68 -13.41
C ASP A 65 8.91 -1.11 -14.13
N ARG A 66 9.80 -1.94 -14.66
CA ARG A 66 10.93 -1.50 -15.49
C ARG A 66 10.51 -0.91 -16.84
N ASN A 67 9.34 -1.26 -17.36
CA ASN A 67 8.85 -0.72 -18.64
C ASN A 67 8.35 0.71 -18.47
N HIS A 68 9.16 1.70 -18.82
CA HIS A 68 8.74 3.10 -18.77
C HIS A 68 7.64 3.38 -19.80
N ILE A 69 6.62 4.13 -19.38
CA ILE A 69 5.62 4.67 -20.31
C ILE A 69 6.34 5.69 -21.20
N PRO A 70 6.32 5.54 -22.54
CA PRO A 70 6.96 6.50 -23.42
C PRO A 70 6.38 7.92 -23.21
N PRO A 71 7.20 8.98 -23.20
CA PRO A 71 6.71 10.34 -22.95
C PRO A 71 5.72 10.86 -24.00
N ASN A 72 5.71 10.25 -25.19
CA ASN A 72 4.82 10.59 -26.29
C ASN A 72 3.57 9.69 -26.33
N PHE A 73 3.40 8.79 -25.35
CA PHE A 73 2.23 7.94 -25.26
C PHE A 73 1.03 8.83 -24.91
N ARG A 74 0.15 9.03 -25.89
CA ARG A 74 -1.08 9.81 -25.67
C ARG A 74 -1.93 9.08 -24.64
N GLU A 75 -2.49 9.85 -23.70
CA GLU A 75 -3.50 9.38 -22.79
C GLU A 75 -4.58 8.62 -23.56
N LEU A 76 -4.95 7.43 -23.07
CA LEU A 76 -5.92 6.56 -23.73
C LEU A 76 -7.23 7.33 -23.86
N MET A 77 -7.60 7.69 -25.09
CA MET A 77 -8.85 8.41 -25.35
C MET A 77 -10.01 7.42 -25.39
N MET A 78 -10.37 6.89 -24.23
CA MET A 78 -11.51 6.00 -24.06
C MET A 78 -12.24 6.33 -22.76
N ASP A 79 -13.55 6.10 -22.75
CA ASP A 79 -14.37 6.36 -21.57
C ASP A 79 -13.93 5.44 -20.41
N PRO A 80 -13.69 5.99 -19.21
CA PRO A 80 -13.34 5.17 -18.06
C PRO A 80 -14.47 4.22 -17.66
N PHE A 81 -14.11 3.00 -17.29
CA PHE A 81 -15.02 2.00 -16.76
C PHE A 81 -15.39 2.30 -15.31
N ASP A 82 -16.68 2.56 -15.08
CA ASP A 82 -17.24 2.90 -13.77
C ASP A 82 -17.96 1.73 -13.09
N GLY A 83 -17.93 0.54 -13.69
CA GLY A 83 -18.65 -0.65 -13.21
C GLY A 83 -20.08 -0.80 -13.74
N THR A 84 -20.62 0.20 -14.45
CA THR A 84 -21.99 0.13 -15.01
C THR A 84 -22.03 -0.34 -16.46
N GLN A 85 -20.91 -0.16 -17.17
CA GLN A 85 -20.75 -0.51 -18.58
C GLN A 85 -20.55 -2.02 -18.75
N ASN A 86 -20.59 -2.51 -20.00
CA ASN A 86 -20.29 -3.92 -20.29
C ASN A 86 -18.77 -4.17 -20.13
N PRO A 87 -18.33 -5.05 -19.20
CA PRO A 87 -16.91 -5.32 -18.96
C PRO A 87 -16.17 -5.86 -20.20
N HIS A 88 -16.85 -6.67 -21.02
CA HIS A 88 -16.25 -7.24 -22.23
C HIS A 88 -16.03 -6.18 -23.30
N ALA A 89 -16.99 -5.26 -23.46
CA ALA A 89 -16.86 -4.16 -24.41
C ALA A 89 -15.73 -3.20 -24.01
N HIS A 90 -15.61 -2.89 -22.71
CA HIS A 90 -14.50 -2.08 -22.19
C HIS A 90 -13.14 -2.73 -22.45
N LEU A 91 -13.01 -4.01 -22.12
CA LEU A 91 -11.78 -4.76 -22.35
C LEU A 91 -11.42 -4.82 -23.83
N GLN A 92 -12.40 -5.05 -24.71
CA GLN A 92 -12.17 -5.10 -26.15
C GLN A 92 -11.73 -3.74 -26.71
N ALA A 93 -12.34 -2.64 -26.24
CA ALA A 93 -11.95 -1.29 -26.62
C ALA A 93 -10.50 -0.99 -26.21
N PHE A 94 -10.15 -1.33 -24.96
CA PHE A 94 -8.78 -1.21 -24.46
C PHE A 94 -7.77 -2.00 -25.30
N GLN A 95 -8.03 -3.29 -25.52
CA GLN A 95 -7.15 -4.17 -26.31
C GLN A 95 -6.95 -3.66 -27.74
N THR A 96 -8.02 -3.20 -28.38
CA THR A 96 -7.97 -2.62 -29.73
C THR A 96 -7.08 -1.38 -29.75
N HIS A 97 -7.20 -0.51 -28.75
CA HIS A 97 -6.38 0.69 -28.67
C HIS A 97 -4.90 0.35 -28.47
N MET A 98 -4.59 -0.60 -27.57
CA MET A 98 -3.22 -1.02 -27.30
C MET A 98 -2.56 -1.66 -28.52
N TYR A 99 -3.30 -2.50 -29.26
CA TYR A 99 -2.83 -3.12 -30.50
C TYR A 99 -2.44 -2.06 -31.55
N ILE A 100 -3.27 -1.02 -31.73
CA ILE A 100 -2.99 0.07 -32.67
C ILE A 100 -1.78 0.90 -32.24
N SER A 101 -1.63 1.15 -30.93
CA SER A 101 -0.48 1.90 -30.40
C SER A 101 0.84 1.13 -30.41
N GLY A 102 0.81 -0.18 -30.69
CA GLY A 102 1.99 -1.05 -30.61
C GLY A 102 2.53 -1.21 -29.18
N GLY A 103 1.65 -1.12 -28.17
CA GLY A 103 2.04 -1.27 -26.77
C GLY A 103 2.48 -2.70 -26.43
N SER A 104 3.48 -2.85 -25.57
CA SER A 104 3.86 -4.15 -25.01
C SER A 104 2.87 -4.58 -23.93
N ASP A 105 2.79 -5.88 -23.64
CA ASP A 105 1.91 -6.39 -22.57
C ASP A 105 2.19 -5.72 -21.21
N ALA A 106 3.46 -5.48 -20.90
CA ALA A 106 3.85 -4.76 -19.70
C ALA A 106 3.33 -3.31 -19.69
N LEU A 107 3.33 -2.62 -20.83
CA LEU A 107 2.75 -1.29 -20.95
C LEU A 107 1.22 -1.34 -20.84
N ASN A 108 0.59 -2.36 -21.41
CA ASN A 108 -0.86 -2.59 -21.31
C ASN A 108 -1.28 -2.75 -19.84
N TYR A 109 -0.57 -3.58 -19.07
CA TYR A 109 -0.86 -3.76 -17.63
C TYR A 109 -0.70 -2.48 -16.82
N LYS A 110 0.27 -1.62 -17.18
CA LYS A 110 0.47 -0.32 -16.52
C LYS A 110 -0.64 0.68 -16.78
N LEU A 111 -1.21 0.66 -17.98
CA LEU A 111 -2.19 1.65 -18.41
C LEU A 111 -3.63 1.26 -18.08
N PHE A 112 -3.91 -0.05 -17.98
CA PHE A 112 -5.27 -0.55 -17.74
C PHE A 112 -5.92 0.04 -16.47
N PRO A 113 -5.25 0.13 -15.30
CA PRO A 113 -5.85 0.72 -14.11
C PRO A 113 -6.28 2.19 -14.30
N GLY A 114 -5.57 2.94 -15.16
CA GLY A 114 -5.94 4.32 -15.51
C GLY A 114 -7.25 4.44 -16.29
N THR A 115 -7.79 3.32 -16.80
CA THR A 115 -9.09 3.27 -17.47
C THR A 115 -10.25 2.97 -16.53
N LEU A 116 -10.00 2.82 -15.23
CA LEU A 116 -11.01 2.48 -14.23
C LEU A 116 -11.40 3.72 -13.41
N ARG A 117 -12.65 3.80 -12.97
CA ARG A 117 -13.16 4.92 -12.17
C ARG A 117 -14.12 4.44 -11.08
N GLY A 118 -14.15 5.17 -9.96
CA GLY A 118 -15.13 4.95 -8.90
C GLY A 118 -14.91 3.60 -8.20
N MET A 119 -15.97 2.80 -8.08
CA MET A 119 -15.94 1.50 -7.40
C MET A 119 -15.18 0.42 -8.18
N ALA A 120 -14.70 0.73 -9.39
CA ALA A 120 -13.90 -0.18 -10.21
C ALA A 120 -12.38 -0.06 -9.96
N ILE A 121 -11.93 0.83 -9.05
CA ILE A 121 -10.52 1.02 -8.66
C ILE A 121 -10.11 0.04 -7.56
#